data_AF-A0A2N5YWU5-F1
#
_entry.id   AF-A0A2N5YWU5-F1
#
_cell.length_a   1.000
_cell.length_b   1.000
_cell.length_c   1.000
_cell.angle_alpha   90.00
_cell.angle_beta   90.00
_cell.angle_gamma   90.00
#
_symmetry.space_group_name_H-M   'P 1'
#
loop_
_entity.id
_entity.type
_entity.pdbx_description
1 polymer ?
#
loop_
_entity_poly.entity_id
_entity_poly.type
_entity_poly.pdbx_seq_one_letter_code
_entity_poly.pdbx_strand_id
1 'polypeptide(L)'
;MNQKKESISWLINFLLSGLGLYLFDKFIGSRIDWTEIDFLSFLSYPVTLTVVDIFVFILLFLAGYLIIKSAYIRQQSYYTKDQKKLKERNCEYNAELGVLFKWHVLFDYNDKHFIGDLTPYCMKHGNPPLRMIKRQSHYLIRCFECSIPGCKNEVNLATYQFVKNYIESGLIQEYSQMKAKKTKKKVKE
;
A
#
# COMPACT_ATOMS: atom_id res chain seq x y z
N MET A 1 11.00 23.41 6.52
CA MET A 1 9.84 22.69 5.91
C MET A 1 8.52 22.87 6.70
N ASN A 2 8.49 23.67 7.79
CA ASN A 2 7.29 23.92 8.60
C ASN A 2 6.45 25.12 8.14
N GLN A 3 7.07 26.23 7.70
CA GLN A 3 6.35 27.45 7.29
C GLN A 3 5.30 27.23 6.19
N LYS A 4 5.63 26.42 5.17
CA LYS A 4 4.72 26.19 4.03
C LYS A 4 3.48 25.37 4.40
N LYS A 5 3.54 24.56 5.45
CA LYS A 5 2.39 23.81 5.98
C LYS A 5 1.47 24.71 6.81
N GLU A 6 2.04 25.64 7.56
CA GLU A 6 1.28 26.60 8.36
C GLU A 6 0.51 27.58 7.46
N SER A 7 1.11 28.08 6.38
CA SER A 7 0.42 28.99 5.46
C SER A 7 -0.78 28.35 4.75
N ILE A 8 -0.68 27.08 4.36
CA ILE A 8 -1.79 26.34 3.72
C ILE A 8 -2.89 26.01 4.74
N SER A 9 -2.50 25.60 5.96
CA SER A 9 -3.44 25.38 7.06
C SER A 9 -4.21 26.67 7.40
N TRP A 10 -3.52 27.81 7.43
CA TRP A 10 -4.13 29.12 7.68
C TRP A 10 -5.10 29.52 6.57
N LEU A 11 -4.75 29.33 5.30
CA LEU A 11 -5.63 29.61 4.15
C LEU A 11 -6.90 28.74 4.15
N ILE A 12 -6.76 27.44 4.46
CA ILE A 12 -7.90 26.52 4.53
C ILE A 12 -8.80 26.88 5.72
N ASN A 13 -8.23 27.18 6.88
CA ASN A 13 -9.00 27.61 8.05
C ASN A 13 -9.68 28.97 7.82
N PHE A 14 -9.04 29.90 7.10
CA PHE A 14 -9.62 31.17 6.72
C PHE A 14 -10.85 30.97 5.80
N LEU A 15 -10.72 30.14 4.76
CA LEU A 15 -11.83 29.82 3.84
C LEU A 15 -12.97 29.06 4.54
N LEU A 16 -12.65 28.12 5.42
CA LEU A 16 -13.65 27.37 6.19
C LEU A 16 -14.31 28.22 7.27
N SER A 17 -13.62 29.24 7.81
CA SER A 17 -14.21 30.15 8.79
C SER A 17 -15.28 31.05 8.18
N GLY A 18 -15.07 31.52 6.94
CA GLY A 18 -16.08 32.27 6.18
C GLY A 18 -17.32 31.42 5.87
N LEU A 19 -17.11 30.17 5.42
CA LEU A 19 -18.21 29.24 5.13
C LEU A 19 -18.94 28.80 6.40
N GLY A 20 -18.21 28.61 7.50
CA GLY A 20 -18.74 28.21 8.80
C GLY A 20 -19.58 29.31 9.45
N LEU A 21 -19.12 30.57 9.39
CA LEU A 21 -19.88 31.74 9.86
C LEU A 21 -21.20 31.92 9.09
N TYR A 22 -21.16 31.73 7.76
CA TYR A 22 -22.36 31.78 6.92
C TYR A 22 -23.38 30.70 7.29
N LEU A 23 -22.93 29.45 7.46
CA LEU A 23 -23.81 28.34 7.81
C LEU A 23 -24.34 28.45 9.25
N PHE A 24 -23.53 28.95 10.19
CA PHE A 24 -23.90 29.13 11.59
C PHE A 24 -24.96 30.24 11.77
N ASP A 25 -24.81 31.39 11.11
CA ASP A 25 -25.79 32.47 11.17
C ASP A 25 -27.14 32.08 10.52
N LYS A 26 -27.08 31.32 9.42
CA LYS A 26 -28.28 30.78 8.76
C LYS A 26 -29.05 29.77 9.61
N PHE A 27 -28.39 29.08 10.55
CA PHE A 27 -29.01 28.06 11.41
C PHE A 27 -29.48 28.58 12.78
N ILE A 28 -28.84 29.60 13.35
CA ILE A 28 -29.06 30.03 14.75
C ILE A 28 -29.85 31.34 14.88
N GLY A 29 -30.03 32.07 13.79
CA GLY A 29 -30.91 33.23 13.73
C GLY A 29 -30.21 34.41 13.07
N SER A 30 -30.86 34.91 12.02
CA SER A 30 -30.45 36.03 11.16
C SER A 30 -30.15 37.30 11.94
N ARG A 31 -28.95 37.41 12.51
CA ARG A 31 -28.45 38.62 13.18
C ARG A 31 -27.47 39.39 12.29
N ILE A 32 -26.91 38.73 11.28
CA ILE A 32 -26.06 39.37 10.27
C ILE A 32 -26.95 39.77 9.09
N ASP A 33 -26.94 41.06 8.76
CA ASP A 33 -27.64 41.57 7.58
C ASP A 33 -26.81 41.24 6.33
N TRP A 34 -27.01 40.04 5.80
CA TRP A 34 -26.32 39.54 4.60
C TRP A 34 -26.65 40.34 3.33
N THR A 35 -27.57 41.30 3.40
CA THR A 35 -27.90 42.16 2.27
C THR A 35 -26.78 43.14 1.91
N GLU A 36 -25.89 43.48 2.86
CA GLU A 36 -24.67 44.26 2.58
C GLU A 36 -23.50 43.41 2.08
N ILE A 37 -23.49 42.11 2.39
CA ILE A 37 -22.49 41.17 1.85
C ILE A 37 -23.05 40.65 0.53
N ASP A 38 -22.96 41.49 -0.49
CA ASP A 38 -23.43 41.18 -1.83
C ASP A 38 -22.51 40.12 -2.47
N PHE A 39 -22.69 38.86 -2.10
CA PHE A 39 -22.00 37.72 -2.72
C PHE A 39 -22.31 37.65 -4.23
N LEU A 40 -23.44 38.23 -4.64
CA LEU A 40 -23.79 38.45 -6.04
C LEU A 40 -22.91 39.52 -6.70
N SER A 41 -22.47 40.57 -5.99
CA SER A 41 -21.50 41.56 -6.53
C SER A 41 -20.17 40.91 -6.93
N PHE A 42 -19.72 39.89 -6.17
CA PHE A 42 -18.54 39.09 -6.51
C PHE A 42 -18.78 38.20 -7.74
N LEU A 43 -19.98 37.64 -7.90
CA LEU A 43 -20.39 36.85 -9.08
C LEU A 43 -20.72 37.73 -10.31
N SER A 44 -21.01 39.01 -10.11
CA SER A 44 -21.34 39.99 -11.15
C SER A 44 -20.15 40.88 -11.53
N TYR A 45 -18.97 40.62 -10.96
CA TYR A 45 -17.74 41.06 -11.58
C TYR A 45 -17.70 40.44 -12.98
N PRO A 46 -17.57 41.23 -14.06
CA PRO A 46 -17.57 40.70 -15.41
C PRO A 46 -16.25 39.95 -15.63
N VAL A 47 -16.20 38.70 -15.19
CA VAL A 47 -15.11 37.80 -15.51
C VAL A 47 -15.29 37.46 -16.98
N THR A 48 -14.58 38.18 -17.85
CA THR A 48 -14.41 37.77 -19.24
C THR A 48 -13.59 36.49 -19.24
N LEU A 49 -14.26 35.35 -19.08
CA LEU A 49 -13.64 34.04 -19.13
C LEU A 49 -13.10 33.83 -20.54
N THR A 50 -11.80 34.06 -20.70
CA THR A 50 -11.11 33.70 -21.93
C THR A 50 -10.96 32.18 -21.98
N VAL A 51 -10.75 31.63 -23.18
CA VAL A 51 -10.48 30.20 -23.35
C VAL A 51 -9.28 29.76 -22.48
N VAL A 52 -8.31 30.65 -22.28
CA VAL A 52 -7.14 30.41 -21.42
C VAL A 52 -7.55 30.21 -19.96
N ASP A 53 -8.47 31.01 -19.44
CA ASP A 53 -8.94 30.90 -18.05
C ASP A 53 -9.64 29.55 -17.81
N ILE A 54 -10.42 29.08 -18.78
CA ILE A 54 -11.07 27.75 -18.73
C ILE A 54 -10.01 26.64 -18.64
N PHE A 55 -8.95 26.71 -19.45
CA PHE A 55 -7.85 25.74 -19.38
C PHE A 55 -7.11 25.78 -18.04
N VAL A 56 -6.88 26.96 -17.47
CA VAL A 56 -6.25 27.12 -16.15
C VAL A 56 -7.12 26.49 -15.06
N PHE A 57 -8.44 26.69 -15.09
CA PHE A 57 -9.36 26.07 -14.15
C PHE A 57 -9.37 24.54 -14.28
N ILE A 58 -9.37 24.00 -15.50
CA ILE A 58 -9.30 22.55 -15.73
C ILE A 58 -7.99 21.98 -15.18
N LEU A 59 -6.86 22.65 -15.41
CA LEU A 59 -5.56 22.24 -14.88
C LEU A 59 -5.51 22.26 -13.34
N LEU A 60 -6.05 23.31 -12.72
CA LEU A 60 -6.13 23.41 -11.26
C LEU A 60 -7.04 22.33 -10.67
N PHE A 61 -8.17 22.04 -11.32
CA PHE A 61 -9.08 20.97 -10.91
C PHE A 61 -8.41 19.59 -11.01
N LEU A 62 -7.73 19.30 -12.11
CA LEU A 62 -6.95 18.06 -12.30
C LEU A 62 -5.85 17.93 -11.25
N ALA A 63 -5.09 18.99 -10.99
CA ALA A 63 -4.05 19.01 -9.97
C ALA A 63 -4.64 18.73 -8.58
N GLY A 64 -5.75 19.39 -8.21
CA GLY A 64 -6.45 19.16 -6.96
C GLY A 64 -6.97 17.73 -6.82
N TYR A 65 -7.61 17.20 -7.87
CA TYR A 65 -8.10 15.82 -7.91
C TYR A 65 -6.98 14.80 -7.69
N LEU A 66 -5.83 14.98 -8.35
CA LEU A 66 -4.68 14.09 -8.19
C LEU A 66 -4.11 14.14 -6.77
N ILE A 67 -4.05 15.32 -6.15
CA ILE A 67 -3.59 15.48 -4.76
C ILE A 67 -4.53 14.72 -3.81
N ILE A 68 -5.84 14.94 -3.91
CA ILE A 68 -6.85 14.31 -3.06
C ILE A 68 -6.83 12.79 -3.25
N LYS A 69 -6.82 12.32 -4.51
CA LYS A 69 -6.73 10.88 -4.83
C LYS A 69 -5.47 10.26 -4.22
N SER A 70 -4.33 10.93 -4.31
CA SER A 70 -3.07 10.43 -3.74
C SER A 70 -3.12 10.36 -2.21
N ALA A 71 -3.78 11.31 -1.55
CA ALA A 71 -3.96 11.32 -0.10
C ALA A 71 -4.92 10.20 0.36
N TYR A 72 -6.02 10.00 -0.36
CA TYR A 72 -7.01 8.98 -0.07
C TYR A 72 -6.45 7.55 -0.25
N ILE A 73 -5.73 7.30 -1.34
CA ILE A 73 -5.06 6.01 -1.59
C ILE A 73 -4.00 5.71 -0.52
N ARG A 74 -3.35 6.75 0.04
CA ARG A 74 -2.39 6.58 1.14
C ARG A 74 -3.08 6.20 2.46
N GLN A 75 -4.29 6.68 2.72
CA GLN A 75 -5.04 6.38 3.94
C GLN A 75 -5.67 4.99 3.94
N GLN A 76 -6.06 4.46 2.77
CA GLN A 76 -6.62 3.09 2.67
C GLN A 76 -5.59 1.96 2.78
N SER A 77 -4.31 2.31 2.88
CA SER A 77 -3.23 1.35 2.92
C SER A 77 -3.04 0.81 4.33
N TYR A 78 -3.65 -0.34 4.65
CA TYR A 78 -3.44 -1.05 5.93
C TYR A 78 -1.95 -1.32 6.23
N TYR A 79 -1.12 -1.44 5.18
CA TYR A 79 0.31 -1.71 5.31
C TYR A 79 1.17 -0.47 5.10
N THR A 80 2.21 -0.32 5.92
CA THR A 80 3.28 0.67 5.73
C THR A 80 4.10 0.40 4.47
N LYS A 81 4.88 1.40 4.01
CA LYS A 81 5.76 1.24 2.84
C LYS A 81 6.74 0.06 2.97
N ASP A 82 7.30 -0.14 4.16
CA ASP A 82 8.26 -1.22 4.42
C ASP A 82 7.55 -2.58 4.40
N GLN A 83 6.34 -2.65 4.96
CA GLN A 83 5.52 -3.87 4.92
C GLN A 83 5.17 -4.23 3.48
N LYS A 84 4.79 -3.25 2.64
CA LYS A 84 4.56 -3.49 1.20
C LYS A 84 5.78 -4.05 0.51
N LYS A 85 6.96 -3.48 0.77
CA LYS A 85 8.22 -3.95 0.22
C LYS A 85 8.51 -5.41 0.64
N LEU A 86 8.27 -5.76 1.89
CA LEU A 86 8.39 -7.14 2.36
C LEU A 86 7.42 -8.09 1.65
N LYS A 87 6.18 -7.65 1.36
CA LYS A 87 5.20 -8.47 0.61
C LYS A 87 5.60 -8.76 -0.83
N GLU A 88 6.47 -7.96 -1.42
CA GLU A 88 7.01 -8.22 -2.76
C GLU A 88 7.97 -9.41 -2.76
N ARG A 89 8.58 -9.74 -1.62
CA ARG A 89 9.42 -10.94 -1.46
C ARG A 89 8.55 -12.16 -1.20
N ASN A 90 7.98 -12.70 -2.28
CA ASN A 90 6.97 -13.76 -2.25
C ASN A 90 7.34 -15.02 -3.04
N CYS A 91 8.56 -15.11 -3.57
CA CYS A 91 9.03 -16.29 -4.27
C CYS A 91 10.55 -16.45 -4.23
N GLU A 92 11.01 -17.69 -4.34
CA GLU A 92 12.43 -18.05 -4.45
C GLU A 92 12.59 -19.36 -5.23
N TYR A 93 13.51 -19.35 -6.18
CA TYR A 93 13.79 -20.51 -7.03
C TYR A 93 15.01 -21.26 -6.50
N ASN A 94 14.84 -22.54 -6.22
CA ASN A 94 15.93 -23.45 -5.93
C ASN A 94 16.30 -24.22 -7.20
N ALA A 95 17.46 -23.90 -7.76
CA ALA A 95 17.97 -24.49 -8.99
C ALA A 95 18.33 -25.98 -8.83
N GLU A 96 18.86 -26.38 -7.67
CA GLU A 96 19.26 -27.77 -7.39
C GLU A 96 18.06 -28.71 -7.43
N LEU A 97 16.94 -28.28 -6.83
CA LEU A 97 15.69 -29.04 -6.79
C LEU A 97 14.84 -28.80 -8.05
N GLY A 98 15.09 -27.74 -8.81
CA GLY A 98 14.22 -27.29 -9.89
C GLY A 98 12.82 -26.94 -9.38
N VAL A 99 12.73 -26.35 -8.19
CA VAL A 99 11.48 -26.03 -7.50
C VAL A 99 11.42 -24.52 -7.23
N LEU A 100 10.29 -23.91 -7.60
CA LEU A 100 9.97 -22.53 -7.25
C LEU A 100 9.08 -22.52 -6.01
N PHE A 101 9.56 -21.97 -4.91
CA PHE A 101 8.76 -21.74 -3.73
C PHE A 101 8.05 -20.40 -3.87
N LYS A 102 6.74 -20.35 -3.64
CA LYS A 102 5.97 -19.11 -3.50
C LYS A 102 5.30 -19.07 -2.15
N TRP A 103 5.15 -17.90 -1.57
CA TRP A 103 4.51 -17.70 -0.27
C TRP A 103 3.87 -16.32 -0.19
N HIS A 104 3.03 -16.12 0.82
CA HIS A 104 2.48 -14.80 1.15
C HIS A 104 3.10 -14.28 2.43
N VAL A 105 3.59 -13.04 2.43
CA VAL A 105 4.03 -12.39 3.66
C VAL A 105 2.81 -11.76 4.34
N LEU A 106 2.55 -12.21 5.56
CA LEU A 106 1.47 -11.75 6.40
C LEU A 106 2.04 -10.99 7.59
N PHE A 107 1.25 -10.06 8.13
CA PHE A 107 1.57 -9.29 9.32
C PHE A 107 0.45 -9.45 10.33
N ASP A 108 0.82 -9.82 11.56
CA ASP A 108 -0.07 -9.80 12.71
C ASP A 108 -0.29 -8.36 13.21
N TYR A 109 -1.28 -8.16 14.08
CA TYR A 109 -1.62 -6.88 14.70
C TYR A 109 -0.44 -6.22 15.45
N ASN A 110 0.57 -7.00 15.84
CA ASN A 110 1.77 -6.54 16.52
C ASN A 110 2.97 -6.28 15.57
N ASP A 111 2.73 -6.08 14.28
CA ASP A 111 3.78 -5.94 13.24
C ASP A 111 4.74 -7.14 13.16
N LYS A 112 4.35 -8.30 13.70
CA LYS A 112 5.09 -9.55 13.55
C LYS A 112 4.77 -10.12 12.18
N HIS A 113 5.80 -10.38 11.39
CA HIS A 113 5.66 -10.93 10.05
C HIS A 113 5.98 -12.42 10.03
N PHE A 114 5.26 -13.15 9.19
CA PHE A 114 5.46 -14.58 8.96
C PHE A 114 5.04 -14.92 7.53
N ILE A 115 5.46 -16.10 7.06
CA ILE A 115 5.01 -16.60 5.76
C ILE A 115 3.77 -17.49 5.93
N GLY A 116 2.76 -17.19 5.13
CA GLY A 116 1.59 -18.02 4.90
C GLY A 116 1.70 -18.73 3.54
N ASP A 117 1.01 -19.86 3.42
CA ASP A 117 0.76 -20.56 2.16
C ASP A 117 2.03 -20.85 1.33
N LEU A 118 3.11 -21.28 1.99
CA LEU A 118 4.32 -21.70 1.30
C LEU A 118 4.01 -22.89 0.38
N THR A 119 3.97 -22.61 -0.92
CA THR A 119 3.59 -23.55 -1.96
C THR A 119 4.77 -23.75 -2.91
N PRO A 120 5.33 -24.95 -2.97
CA PRO A 120 6.36 -25.30 -3.95
C PRO A 120 5.75 -25.64 -5.31
N TYR A 121 6.42 -25.25 -6.39
CA TYR A 121 6.00 -25.46 -7.78
C TYR A 121 7.10 -26.13 -8.59
N CYS A 122 6.72 -27.05 -9.46
CA CYS A 122 7.66 -27.80 -10.30
C CYS A 122 8.08 -26.99 -11.55
N MET A 123 9.31 -26.47 -11.59
CA MET A 123 9.76 -25.67 -12.74
C MET A 123 10.07 -26.52 -13.98
N LYS A 124 10.26 -27.84 -13.82
CA LYS A 124 10.56 -28.74 -14.94
C LYS A 124 9.37 -29.01 -15.85
N HIS A 125 8.14 -28.81 -15.37
CA HIS A 125 6.94 -29.34 -16.02
C HIS A 125 5.79 -28.31 -16.12
N GLY A 126 6.12 -27.04 -16.36
CA GLY A 126 5.10 -26.00 -16.57
C GLY A 126 4.50 -25.45 -15.27
N ASN A 127 5.24 -25.53 -14.17
CA ASN A 127 4.88 -24.95 -12.87
C ASN A 127 3.60 -25.50 -12.20
N PRO A 128 3.29 -26.81 -12.25
CA PRO A 128 2.23 -27.36 -11.41
C PRO A 128 2.63 -27.29 -9.92
N PRO A 129 1.68 -27.05 -9.01
CA PRO A 129 1.95 -27.06 -7.58
C PRO A 129 2.33 -28.47 -7.12
N LEU A 130 3.39 -28.57 -6.32
CA LEU A 130 3.74 -29.78 -5.59
C LEU A 130 2.83 -29.85 -4.36
N ARG A 131 2.20 -31.00 -4.13
CA ARG A 131 1.30 -31.22 -2.99
C ARG A 131 1.95 -32.15 -1.99
N MET A 132 1.65 -31.93 -0.71
CA MET A 132 2.07 -32.85 0.36
C MET A 132 1.26 -34.14 0.27
N ILE A 133 1.94 -35.27 0.14
CA ILE A 133 1.35 -36.60 0.07
C ILE A 133 1.96 -37.44 1.18
N LYS A 134 1.10 -38.08 1.98
CA LYS A 134 1.53 -39.06 2.97
C LYS A 134 1.82 -40.39 2.26
N ARG A 135 3.03 -40.92 2.41
CA ARG A 135 3.39 -42.28 1.94
C ARG A 135 3.94 -43.08 3.11
N GLN A 136 3.22 -44.12 3.53
CA GLN A 136 3.60 -44.99 4.64
C GLN A 136 3.94 -44.17 5.92
N SER A 137 5.23 -44.03 6.23
CA SER A 137 5.80 -43.35 7.42
C SER A 137 6.35 -41.95 7.17
N HIS A 138 6.38 -41.44 5.94
CA HIS A 138 6.97 -40.14 5.61
C HIS A 138 6.02 -39.25 4.78
N TYR A 139 6.12 -37.94 5.02
CA TYR A 139 5.49 -36.93 4.17
C TYR A 139 6.47 -36.52 3.09
N LEU A 140 6.03 -36.61 1.84
CA LEU A 140 6.77 -36.16 0.67
C LEU A 140 5.94 -35.12 -0.07
N ILE A 141 6.56 -34.03 -0.47
CA ILE A 141 5.93 -33.02 -1.31
C ILE A 141 6.33 -33.34 -2.75
N ARG A 142 5.39 -33.83 -3.53
CA ARG A 142 5.64 -34.30 -4.89
C ARG A 142 4.63 -33.74 -5.87
N CYS A 143 4.99 -33.82 -7.14
CA CYS A 143 4.12 -33.36 -8.21
C CYS A 143 2.97 -34.36 -8.37
N PHE A 144 1.77 -34.00 -7.91
CA PHE A 144 0.59 -34.85 -8.02
C PHE A 144 -0.03 -34.80 -9.43
N GLU A 145 -0.02 -33.62 -10.04
CA GLU A 145 -0.61 -33.33 -11.36
C GLU A 145 0.44 -33.29 -12.48
N CYS A 146 1.63 -33.87 -12.27
CA CYS A 146 2.59 -33.97 -13.37
C CYS A 146 2.10 -35.02 -14.36
N SER A 147 1.70 -34.60 -15.57
CA SER A 147 1.36 -35.50 -16.68
C SER A 147 2.55 -36.34 -17.20
N ILE A 148 3.71 -36.25 -16.54
CA ILE A 148 4.94 -36.93 -16.94
C ILE A 148 5.26 -38.04 -15.94
N PRO A 149 5.12 -39.32 -16.35
CA PRO A 149 5.54 -40.46 -15.56
C PRO A 149 7.03 -40.36 -15.24
N GLY A 150 7.41 -40.45 -13.97
CA GLY A 150 8.81 -40.43 -13.54
C GLY A 150 9.39 -39.06 -13.17
N CYS A 151 8.54 -38.02 -13.01
CA CYS A 151 8.97 -36.74 -12.44
C CYS A 151 9.61 -36.96 -11.04
N LYS A 152 10.94 -36.78 -10.96
CA LYS A 152 11.74 -36.91 -9.73
C LYS A 152 11.75 -35.64 -8.87
N ASN A 153 10.98 -34.61 -9.23
CA ASN A 153 10.89 -33.40 -8.40
C ASN A 153 10.03 -33.72 -7.17
N GLU A 154 10.73 -34.08 -6.11
CA GLU A 154 10.22 -34.29 -4.78
C GLU A 154 10.98 -33.41 -3.80
N VAL A 155 10.27 -32.90 -2.82
CA VAL A 155 10.82 -32.17 -1.68
C VAL A 155 10.42 -32.96 -0.45
N ASN A 156 11.40 -33.42 0.33
CA ASN A 156 11.08 -34.07 1.59
C ASN A 156 10.57 -33.02 2.61
N LEU A 157 9.84 -33.47 3.63
CA LEU A 157 9.27 -32.55 4.62
C LEU A 157 10.35 -31.73 5.37
N ALA A 158 11.51 -32.33 5.64
CA ALA A 158 12.61 -31.65 6.34
C ALA A 158 13.18 -30.48 5.54
N THR A 159 13.42 -30.68 4.24
CA THR A 159 13.84 -29.65 3.28
C THR A 159 12.79 -28.56 3.18
N TYR A 160 11.50 -28.90 3.14
CA TYR A 160 10.43 -27.91 3.16
C TYR A 160 10.45 -27.06 4.44
N GLN A 161 10.59 -27.68 5.61
CA GLN A 161 10.71 -26.96 6.89
C GLN A 161 11.97 -26.11 6.95
N PHE A 162 13.09 -26.61 6.44
CA PHE A 162 14.35 -25.87 6.35
C PHE A 162 14.21 -24.62 5.46
N VAL A 163 13.64 -24.78 4.26
CA VAL A 163 13.39 -23.67 3.33
C VAL A 163 12.44 -22.66 3.97
N LYS A 164 11.38 -23.11 4.65
CA LYS A 164 10.46 -22.25 5.39
C LYS A 164 11.22 -21.39 6.42
N ASN A 165 12.02 -22.02 7.28
CA ASN A 165 12.78 -21.33 8.33
C ASN A 165 13.83 -20.36 7.75
N TYR A 166 14.47 -20.75 6.64
CA TYR A 166 15.42 -19.90 5.93
C TYR A 166 14.74 -18.63 5.41
N ILE A 167 13.59 -18.77 4.74
CA ILE A 167 12.79 -17.65 4.24
C ILE A 167 12.36 -16.74 5.40
N GLU A 168 11.79 -17.30 6.48
CA GLU A 168 11.33 -16.53 7.64
C GLU A 168 12.47 -15.74 8.28
N SER A 169 13.63 -16.37 8.46
CA SER A 169 14.82 -15.73 9.01
C SER A 169 15.32 -14.60 8.10
N GLY A 170 15.32 -14.83 6.78
CA GLY A 170 15.66 -13.82 5.78
C GLY A 170 14.73 -12.60 5.83
N LEU A 171 13.43 -12.81 6.00
CA LEU A 171 12.45 -11.72 6.13
C LEU A 171 12.65 -10.94 7.45
N ILE A 172 12.94 -11.64 8.55
CA ILE A 172 13.25 -11.00 9.86
C ILE A 172 14.47 -10.10 9.74
N GLN A 173 15.54 -10.58 9.13
CA GLN A 173 16.76 -9.81 8.95
C GLN A 173 16.50 -8.56 8.10
N GLU A 174 15.81 -8.71 6.98
CA GLU A 174 15.52 -7.61 6.06
C GLU A 174 14.65 -6.53 6.73
N TYR A 175 13.59 -6.94 7.45
CA TYR A 175 12.74 -6.00 8.18
C TYR A 175 13.49 -5.25 9.28
N SER A 176 14.36 -5.95 10.01
CA SER A 176 15.21 -5.36 11.05
C SER A 176 16.14 -4.29 10.47
N GLN A 177 16.72 -4.54 9.29
CA GLN A 177 17.55 -3.56 8.59
C GLN A 177 16.74 -2.34 8.13
N MET A 178 15.50 -2.53 7.65
CA MET A 178 14.62 -1.42 7.27
C MET A 178 14.29 -0.53 8.48
N LYS A 179 13.95 -1.13 9.63
CA LYS A 179 13.72 -0.42 10.89
C LYS A 179 14.96 0.34 11.37
N ALA A 180 16.13 -0.31 11.38
CA ALA A 180 17.38 0.32 11.81
C ALA A 180 17.76 1.55 10.97
N LYS A 181 17.54 1.51 9.64
CA LYS A 181 17.78 2.66 8.75
C LYS A 181 16.89 3.85 9.11
N LYS A 182 15.63 3.62 9.48
CA LYS A 182 14.71 4.69 9.92
C LYS A 182 15.16 5.33 11.24
N THR A 183 15.61 4.53 12.20
CA THR A 183 16.12 5.05 13.48
C THR A 183 17.34 5.94 13.26
N LYS A 184 18.30 5.49 12.43
CA LYS A 184 19.49 6.29 12.11
C LYS A 184 19.16 7.60 11.38
N LYS A 185 18.10 7.64 10.59
CA LYS A 185 17.65 8.86 9.90
C LYS A 185 17.02 9.87 10.88
N LYS A 186 16.21 9.40 11.84
CA LYS A 186 15.60 10.24 12.88
C LYS A 186 16.60 10.84 13.88
N VAL A 187 17.74 10.21 14.09
CA VAL A 187 18.79 10.70 15.01
C VAL A 187 19.68 11.77 14.33
N LYS A 188 19.62 11.88 13.00
CA LYS A 188 20.41 12.86 12.22
C LYS A 188 19.62 14.10 11.81
N GLU A 189 18.31 14.12 12.04
CA GLU A 189 17.40 15.26 11.84
C GLU A 189 17.12 15.94 13.17
#